data_AF-A0A925IFJ9-F1
#
_entry.id   AF-A0A925IFJ9-F1
#
_cell.length_a   1.000
_cell.length_b   1.000
_cell.length_c   1.000
_cell.angle_alpha   90.00
_cell.angle_beta   90.00
_cell.angle_gamma   90.00
#
_symmetry.space_group_name_H-M   'P 1'
#
loop_
_entity.id
_entity.type
_entity.pdbx_description
1 polymer ?
#
loop_
_entity_poly.entity_id
_entity_poly.type
_entity_poly.pdbx_seq_one_letter_code
_entity_poly.pdbx_strand_id
1 'polypeptide(L)'
;MNEERDDKTITQRSKTLVEKPDTAILPANKRKLANQKPSPDTVTLGEQRELILVIRGMVERLMLPKDASVVLGRTDLNARFHPDIDLTPYGALDRGVSRGHARLHIDDDKLFVTDLGSTNGTFLAGKRLQPDEPTILRKGDELLLGRLAIQVLFR
;
A
#
# COMPACT_ATOMS: atom_id res chain seq x y z
N MET A 1 22.82 -63.87 -40.61
CA MET A 1 23.86 -62.86 -40.32
C MET A 1 23.60 -62.42 -38.89
N ASN A 2 24.06 -63.19 -37.91
CA ASN A 2 25.43 -63.22 -37.32
C ASN A 2 25.75 -61.84 -36.76
N GLU A 3 25.66 -61.64 -35.43
CA GLU A 3 26.74 -61.85 -34.45
C GLU A 3 28.01 -61.05 -34.78
N GLU A 4 28.32 -60.03 -33.97
CA GLU A 4 29.67 -59.70 -33.45
C GLU A 4 29.61 -58.38 -32.65
N ARG A 5 29.81 -58.36 -31.32
CA ARG A 5 31.05 -58.42 -30.48
C ARG A 5 31.30 -57.04 -29.83
N ASP A 6 31.31 -56.99 -28.49
CA ASP A 6 32.49 -56.74 -27.62
C ASP A 6 32.81 -55.22 -27.50
N ASP A 7 33.29 -54.61 -26.43
CA ASP A 7 34.03 -55.06 -25.26
C ASP A 7 33.93 -53.99 -24.14
N LYS A 8 34.21 -54.43 -22.91
CA LYS A 8 34.34 -53.68 -21.67
C LYS A 8 35.70 -52.97 -21.59
N THR A 9 35.80 -51.83 -20.90
CA THR A 9 36.85 -51.45 -19.89
C THR A 9 36.73 -49.95 -19.57
N ILE A 10 36.48 -49.48 -18.34
CA ILE A 10 37.28 -49.48 -17.10
C ILE A 10 38.39 -48.40 -17.06
N THR A 11 38.25 -47.52 -16.06
CA THR A 11 39.31 -46.89 -15.21
C THR A 11 39.86 -45.49 -15.52
N GLN A 12 39.37 -44.56 -14.69
CA GLN A 12 40.04 -43.67 -13.72
C GLN A 12 41.08 -42.60 -14.13
N ARG A 13 41.02 -41.53 -13.29
CA ARG A 13 42.05 -40.54 -12.90
C ARG A 13 42.15 -39.29 -13.80
N SER A 14 42.23 -38.05 -13.29
CA SER A 14 42.22 -37.50 -11.93
C SER A 14 42.41 -35.95 -11.98
N LYS A 15 41.92 -35.26 -10.92
CA LYS A 15 42.33 -33.94 -10.37
C LYS A 15 41.98 -32.69 -11.21
N THR A 16 41.39 -31.64 -10.63
CA THR A 16 42.07 -30.73 -9.68
C THR A 16 41.08 -29.91 -8.82
N LEU A 17 41.49 -29.68 -7.58
CA LEU A 17 40.85 -28.96 -6.48
C LEU A 17 41.26 -27.47 -6.51
N VAL A 18 40.32 -26.52 -6.40
CA VAL A 18 40.55 -25.20 -5.77
C VAL A 18 39.22 -24.66 -5.19
N GLU A 19 39.17 -24.47 -3.88
CA GLU A 19 38.11 -23.76 -3.14
C GLU A 19 38.25 -22.24 -3.21
N LYS A 20 37.12 -21.52 -3.03
CA LYS A 20 36.89 -20.32 -2.16
C LYS A 20 35.65 -19.51 -2.63
N PRO A 21 35.04 -18.61 -1.81
CA PRO A 21 34.58 -18.78 -0.43
C PRO A 21 33.17 -18.14 -0.17
N ASP A 22 32.61 -18.46 1.01
CA ASP A 22 31.67 -17.73 1.89
C ASP A 22 30.75 -16.57 1.41
N THR A 23 29.55 -16.60 2.03
CA THR A 23 28.60 -15.50 2.36
C THR A 23 27.63 -15.08 1.23
N ALA A 24 26.30 -15.04 1.40
CA ALA A 24 25.53 -14.68 2.58
C ALA A 24 24.21 -15.46 2.73
N ILE A 25 23.97 -15.88 3.96
CA ILE A 25 22.70 -16.37 4.49
C ILE A 25 21.70 -15.21 4.45
N LEU A 26 20.60 -15.36 3.70
CA LEU A 26 19.46 -14.45 3.81
C LEU A 26 18.83 -14.63 5.21
N PRO A 27 18.70 -13.57 6.03
CA PRO A 27 18.18 -13.72 7.38
C PRO A 27 16.69 -14.10 7.37
N ALA A 28 16.36 -15.01 8.29
CA ALA A 28 15.08 -15.69 8.47
C ALA A 28 13.93 -14.80 9.01
N ASN A 29 13.73 -13.59 8.47
CA ASN A 29 12.72 -12.65 8.99
C ASN A 29 11.49 -12.41 8.09
N LYS A 30 11.34 -13.09 6.95
CA LYS A 30 10.13 -12.95 6.10
C LYS A 30 8.91 -13.78 6.54
N ARG A 31 9.05 -14.69 7.51
CA ARG A 31 7.94 -15.56 7.97
C ARG A 31 7.14 -15.05 9.17
N LYS A 32 7.52 -13.91 9.79
CA LYS A 32 6.87 -13.43 11.02
C LYS A 32 5.82 -12.32 10.86
N LEU A 33 5.57 -11.79 9.66
CA LEU A 33 4.55 -10.75 9.44
C LEU A 33 3.17 -11.27 8.98
N ALA A 34 3.01 -12.56 8.68
CA ALA A 34 1.76 -13.08 8.14
C ALA A 34 0.71 -13.53 9.19
N ASN A 35 1.02 -13.48 10.49
CA ASN A 35 0.21 -14.11 11.54
C ASN A 35 -0.22 -13.20 12.72
N GLN A 36 -0.23 -11.88 12.55
CA GLN A 36 -0.85 -11.02 13.58
C GLN A 36 -2.37 -10.92 13.30
N LYS A 37 -3.18 -11.52 14.19
CA LYS A 37 -4.62 -11.21 14.24
C LYS A 37 -4.78 -9.68 14.33
N PRO A 38 -5.68 -9.05 13.56
CA PRO A 38 -5.89 -7.61 13.65
C PRO A 38 -6.25 -7.26 15.10
N SER A 39 -5.41 -6.47 15.76
CA SER A 39 -5.71 -5.93 17.08
C SER A 39 -6.79 -4.84 16.92
N PRO A 40 -7.76 -4.72 17.85
CA PRO A 40 -8.81 -3.69 17.80
C PRO A 40 -8.26 -2.27 17.59
N ASP A 41 -7.08 -2.00 18.14
CA ASP A 41 -6.36 -0.72 18.07
C ASP A 41 -5.91 -0.30 16.66
N THR A 42 -6.03 -1.19 15.66
CA THR A 42 -5.68 -0.86 14.27
C THR A 42 -6.84 -0.23 13.51
N VAL A 43 -8.05 -0.23 14.06
CA VAL A 43 -9.28 0.14 13.33
C VAL A 43 -10.01 1.32 13.97
N THR A 44 -9.88 1.49 15.29
CA THR A 44 -10.52 2.57 16.03
C THR A 44 -9.64 3.83 16.04
N LEU A 45 -10.21 4.98 15.69
CA LEU A 45 -9.64 6.28 16.02
C LEU A 45 -9.55 6.36 17.54
N GLY A 46 -8.34 6.45 18.09
CA GLY A 46 -8.17 6.63 19.52
C GLY A 46 -8.76 7.96 20.00
N GLU A 47 -8.70 8.19 21.31
CA GLU A 47 -9.29 9.37 21.96
C GLU A 47 -8.82 10.71 21.36
N GLN A 48 -7.61 10.76 20.78
CA GLN A 48 -7.07 11.99 20.20
C GLN A 48 -7.75 12.36 18.88
N ARG A 49 -8.29 11.38 18.14
CA ARG A 49 -8.92 11.55 16.82
C ARG A 49 -8.05 12.35 15.84
N GLU A 50 -6.74 12.11 15.90
CA GLU A 50 -5.78 12.77 15.01
C GLU A 50 -5.57 11.89 13.77
N LEU A 51 -5.91 12.43 12.60
CA LEU A 51 -5.57 11.86 11.31
C LEU A 51 -4.21 12.39 10.87
N ILE A 52 -3.32 11.48 10.48
CA ILE A 52 -2.00 11.79 9.97
C ILE A 52 -1.88 11.16 8.57
N LEU A 53 -1.69 12.00 7.56
CA LEU A 53 -1.46 11.57 6.18
C LEU A 53 0.00 11.79 5.83
N VAL A 54 0.69 10.72 5.42
CA VAL A 54 2.05 10.81 4.88
C VAL A 54 1.96 10.76 3.36
N ILE A 55 2.30 11.87 2.71
CA ILE A 55 2.15 12.06 1.27
C ILE A 55 3.50 12.48 0.71
N ARG A 56 4.14 11.58 -0.05
CA ARG A 56 5.48 11.83 -0.64
C ARG A 56 6.53 12.30 0.38
N GLY A 57 6.47 11.79 1.61
CA GLY A 57 7.39 12.16 2.71
C GLY A 57 7.01 13.43 3.47
N MET A 58 5.99 14.16 3.02
CA MET A 58 5.38 15.26 3.78
C MET A 58 4.29 14.70 4.70
N VAL A 59 4.06 15.38 5.82
CA VAL A 59 3.09 14.96 6.83
C VAL A 59 2.01 16.03 6.97
N GLU A 60 0.77 15.66 6.69
CA GLU A 60 -0.43 16.44 6.97
C GLU A 60 -1.10 15.91 8.23
N ARG A 61 -1.58 16.81 9.10
CA ARG A 61 -2.23 16.44 10.36
C ARG A 61 -3.54 17.18 10.52
N LEU A 62 -4.58 16.44 10.90
CA LEU A 62 -5.92 16.99 11.08
C LEU A 62 -6.56 16.38 12.33
N MET A 63 -7.21 17.22 13.12
CA MET A 63 -8.10 16.77 14.19
C MET A 63 -9.47 16.47 13.59
N LEU A 64 -9.98 15.26 13.77
CA LEU A 64 -11.28 14.85 13.25
C LEU A 64 -12.35 14.86 14.37
N PRO A 65 -13.43 15.65 14.21
CA PRO A 65 -14.65 15.50 15.03
C PRO A 65 -15.25 14.08 14.99
N LYS A 66 -16.23 13.79 15.87
CA LYS A 66 -16.78 12.43 15.99
C LYS A 66 -17.40 11.87 14.71
N ASP A 67 -17.97 12.74 13.91
CA ASP A 67 -18.73 12.50 12.69
C ASP A 67 -18.05 13.16 11.48
N ALA A 68 -16.73 13.35 11.57
CA ALA A 68 -15.98 14.02 10.52
C ALA A 68 -16.14 13.29 9.18
N SER A 69 -16.39 14.06 8.14
CA SER A 69 -16.34 13.63 6.75
C SER A 69 -15.45 14.60 6.00
N VAL A 70 -14.31 14.12 5.52
CA VAL A 70 -13.31 14.93 4.81
C VAL A 70 -13.08 14.40 3.41
N VAL A 71 -13.19 15.27 2.41
CA VAL A 71 -12.95 14.96 1.01
C VAL A 71 -11.50 15.25 0.68
N LEU A 72 -10.79 14.25 0.16
CA LEU A 72 -9.51 14.46 -0.49
C LEU A 72 -9.70 14.63 -1.99
N GLY A 73 -8.90 15.50 -2.56
CA GLY A 73 -8.81 15.60 -4.00
C GLY A 73 -7.95 16.77 -4.41
N ARG A 74 -8.33 17.44 -5.49
CA ARG A 74 -7.49 18.44 -6.12
C ARG A 74 -8.26 19.71 -6.44
N THR A 75 -7.74 20.85 -6.01
CA THR A 75 -8.23 22.16 -6.46
C THR A 75 -7.98 22.35 -7.96
N ASP A 76 -8.96 22.89 -8.69
CA ASP A 76 -8.78 23.27 -10.10
C ASP A 76 -8.34 24.73 -10.27
N LEU A 77 -7.81 25.08 -11.45
CA LEU A 77 -7.28 26.42 -11.73
C LEU A 77 -8.31 27.53 -11.59
N ASN A 78 -9.60 27.19 -11.67
CA ASN A 78 -10.70 28.14 -11.52
C ASN A 78 -11.25 28.16 -10.09
N ALA A 79 -10.66 27.40 -9.17
CA ALA A 79 -11.04 27.32 -7.76
C ALA A 79 -12.53 27.05 -7.54
N ARG A 80 -13.20 26.34 -8.47
CA ARG A 80 -14.65 26.06 -8.36
C ARG A 80 -14.94 24.90 -7.41
N PHE A 81 -13.92 24.12 -7.11
CA PHE A 81 -13.98 23.00 -6.19
C PHE A 81 -12.79 23.07 -5.25
N HIS A 82 -13.06 23.08 -3.95
CA HIS A 82 -12.05 23.01 -2.89
C HIS A 82 -12.31 21.75 -2.08
N PRO A 83 -11.47 20.71 -2.17
CA PRO A 83 -11.53 19.59 -1.25
C PRO A 83 -11.18 20.06 0.18
N ASP A 84 -11.63 19.33 1.19
CA ASP A 84 -11.22 19.58 2.57
C ASP A 84 -9.71 19.38 2.74
N ILE A 85 -9.13 18.43 1.98
CA ILE A 85 -7.69 18.21 1.89
C ILE A 85 -7.26 18.35 0.42
N ASP A 86 -6.58 19.46 0.12
CA ASP A 86 -6.04 19.73 -1.21
C ASP A 86 -4.73 18.99 -1.46
N LEU A 87 -4.77 18.06 -2.42
CA LEU A 87 -3.64 17.25 -2.82
C LEU A 87 -2.84 17.89 -3.97
N THR A 88 -3.25 19.06 -4.47
CA THR A 88 -2.53 19.80 -5.53
C THR A 88 -1.04 19.99 -5.22
N PRO A 89 -0.64 20.40 -4.00
CA PRO A 89 0.78 20.57 -3.65
C PRO A 89 1.62 19.29 -3.82
N TYR A 90 0.98 18.11 -3.75
CA TYR A 90 1.64 16.81 -3.88
C TYR A 90 1.74 16.31 -5.34
N GLY A 91 1.35 17.15 -6.31
CA GLY A 91 1.30 16.80 -7.73
C GLY A 91 0.12 15.88 -8.06
N ALA A 92 -1.05 16.20 -7.52
CA ALA A 92 -2.30 15.48 -7.73
C ALA A 92 -2.74 15.42 -9.20
N LEU A 93 -2.59 16.52 -9.95
CA LEU A 93 -3.01 16.57 -11.37
C LEU A 93 -2.25 15.54 -12.20
N ASP A 94 -0.93 15.58 -12.13
CA ASP A 94 -0.04 14.70 -12.87
C ASP A 94 -0.15 13.23 -12.44
N ARG A 95 -0.78 12.97 -11.29
CA ARG A 95 -1.04 11.62 -10.76
C ARG A 95 -2.48 11.16 -10.97
N GLY A 96 -3.29 11.95 -11.66
CA GLY A 96 -4.66 11.55 -12.02
C GLY A 96 -5.64 11.63 -10.85
N VAL A 97 -5.40 12.49 -9.86
CA VAL A 97 -6.34 12.72 -8.77
C VAL A 97 -7.47 13.65 -9.25
N SER A 98 -8.70 13.13 -9.25
CA SER A 98 -9.94 13.89 -9.42
C SER A 98 -10.14 15.02 -8.39
N ARG A 99 -11.03 15.96 -8.71
CA ARG A 99 -11.32 17.14 -7.86
C ARG A 99 -11.86 16.75 -6.49
N GLY A 100 -12.96 16.00 -6.44
CA GLY A 100 -13.33 15.18 -5.30
C GLY A 100 -13.02 13.73 -5.66
N HIS A 101 -12.05 13.13 -4.99
CA HIS A 101 -11.55 11.80 -5.37
C HIS A 101 -12.05 10.73 -4.41
N ALA A 102 -11.79 10.94 -3.13
CA ALA A 102 -12.18 10.03 -2.08
C ALA A 102 -12.63 10.82 -0.86
N ARG A 103 -13.55 10.25 -0.09
CA ARG A 103 -13.99 10.76 1.20
C ARG A 103 -13.48 9.85 2.29
N LEU A 104 -12.85 10.43 3.31
CA LEU A 104 -12.68 9.75 4.59
C LEU A 104 -13.81 10.16 5.50
N HIS A 105 -14.41 9.20 6.19
CA HIS A 105 -15.42 9.50 7.19
C HIS A 105 -15.26 8.60 8.41
N ILE A 106 -15.73 9.07 9.55
CA ILE A 106 -15.76 8.32 10.78
C ILE A 106 -17.18 7.78 11.00
N ASP A 107 -17.26 6.49 11.29
CA ASP A 107 -18.48 5.83 11.72
C ASP A 107 -18.15 4.80 12.81
N ASP A 108 -18.86 4.83 13.94
CA ASP A 108 -18.57 4.04 15.14
C ASP A 108 -17.08 4.03 15.54
N ASP A 109 -16.46 5.23 15.54
CA ASP A 109 -15.04 5.46 15.80
C ASP A 109 -14.08 4.72 14.84
N LYS A 110 -14.56 4.19 13.72
CA LYS A 110 -13.73 3.58 12.67
C LYS A 110 -13.57 4.55 11.51
N LEU A 111 -12.38 4.57 10.92
CA LEU A 111 -12.12 5.35 9.71
C LEU A 111 -12.51 4.53 8.48
N PHE A 112 -13.27 5.14 7.59
CA PHE A 112 -13.64 4.56 6.31
C PHE A 112 -13.15 5.44 5.17
N VAL A 113 -12.90 4.82 4.02
CA VAL A 113 -12.67 5.49 2.74
C VAL A 113 -13.80 5.12 1.77
N THR A 114 -14.25 6.10 0.99
CA THR A 114 -15.18 5.90 -0.12
C THR A 114 -14.62 6.60 -1.36
N ASP A 115 -14.50 5.88 -2.47
CA ASP A 115 -14.21 6.50 -3.78
C ASP A 115 -15.45 7.24 -4.28
N LEU A 116 -15.30 8.51 -4.68
CA LEU A 116 -16.41 9.39 -5.06
C LEU A 116 -16.65 9.38 -6.58
N GLY A 117 -16.51 8.22 -7.23
CA GLY A 117 -16.60 8.11 -8.69
C GLY A 117 -15.37 8.70 -9.38
N SER A 118 -14.19 8.48 -8.82
CA SER A 118 -12.96 9.05 -9.35
C SER A 118 -12.60 8.46 -10.72
N THR A 119 -11.98 9.27 -11.59
CA THR A 119 -11.68 8.87 -12.97
C THR A 119 -10.66 7.73 -13.02
N ASN A 120 -9.64 7.78 -12.16
CA ASN A 120 -8.55 6.80 -12.15
C ASN A 120 -8.70 5.74 -11.04
N GLY A 121 -9.74 5.86 -10.21
CA GLY A 121 -10.01 4.93 -9.11
C GLY A 121 -9.16 5.17 -7.86
N THR A 122 -9.71 4.71 -6.74
CA THR A 122 -9.02 4.54 -5.47
C THR A 122 -8.63 3.08 -5.26
N PHE A 123 -7.44 2.85 -4.71
CA PHE A 123 -6.95 1.51 -4.36
C PHE A 123 -6.52 1.47 -2.91
N LEU A 124 -6.82 0.36 -2.24
CA LEU A 124 -6.38 0.05 -0.88
C LEU A 124 -5.62 -1.27 -0.91
N ALA A 125 -4.36 -1.27 -0.44
CA ALA A 125 -3.50 -2.45 -0.47
C ALA A 125 -3.44 -3.16 -1.84
N GLY A 126 -3.42 -2.39 -2.93
CA GLY A 126 -3.38 -2.88 -4.31
C GLY A 126 -4.73 -3.33 -4.90
N LYS A 127 -5.80 -3.38 -4.12
CA LYS A 127 -7.15 -3.69 -4.61
C LYS A 127 -7.92 -2.41 -4.94
N ARG A 128 -8.49 -2.32 -6.13
CA ARG A 128 -9.38 -1.21 -6.52
C ARG A 128 -10.67 -1.28 -5.70
N LEU A 129 -11.07 -0.14 -5.14
CA LEU A 129 -12.34 0.00 -4.42
C LEU A 129 -13.50 0.14 -5.41
N GLN A 130 -14.69 -0.29 -5.00
CA GLN A 130 -15.91 0.05 -5.72
C GLN A 130 -16.28 1.51 -5.40
N PRO A 131 -16.66 2.31 -6.41
CA PRO A 131 -17.20 3.64 -6.18
C PRO A 131 -18.42 3.61 -5.25
N ASP A 132 -18.54 4.64 -4.42
CA ASP A 132 -19.65 4.86 -3.48
C ASP A 132 -19.85 3.76 -2.40
N GLU A 133 -18.95 2.78 -2.32
CA GLU A 133 -18.95 1.74 -1.28
C GLU A 133 -17.94 2.07 -0.16
N PRO A 134 -18.40 2.32 1.08
CA PRO A 134 -17.50 2.51 2.23
C PRO A 134 -16.63 1.29 2.49
N THR A 135 -15.32 1.50 2.54
CA THR A 135 -14.33 0.48 2.88
C THR A 135 -13.58 0.90 4.14
N ILE A 136 -13.47 0.00 5.10
CA ILE A 136 -12.78 0.28 6.36
C ILE A 136 -11.27 0.45 6.14
N LEU A 137 -10.70 1.48 6.76
CA LEU A 137 -9.26 1.73 6.81
C LEU A 137 -8.68 1.25 8.13
N ARG A 138 -7.45 0.77 8.05
CA ARG A 138 -6.64 0.43 9.21
C ARG A 138 -5.46 1.37 9.32
N LYS A 139 -4.99 1.55 10.54
CA LYS A 139 -3.80 2.34 10.83
C LYS A 139 -2.59 1.74 10.10
N GLY A 140 -1.93 2.60 9.33
CA GLY A 140 -0.77 2.25 8.52
C GLY A 140 -1.10 1.82 7.10
N ASP A 141 -2.38 1.72 6.73
CA ASP A 141 -2.80 1.37 5.37
C ASP A 141 -2.27 2.38 4.34
N GLU A 142 -1.95 1.86 3.16
CA GLU A 142 -1.59 2.66 2.00
C GLU A 142 -2.78 2.77 1.05
N LEU A 143 -3.20 4.01 0.81
CA LEU A 143 -4.17 4.38 -0.20
C LEU A 143 -3.46 4.90 -1.46
N LEU A 144 -3.95 4.49 -2.61
CA LEU A 144 -3.56 5.05 -3.89
C LEU A 144 -4.76 5.77 -4.52
N LEU A 145 -4.69 7.09 -4.63
CA LEU A 145 -5.67 7.91 -5.35
C LEU A 145 -5.14 8.16 -6.76
N GLY A 146 -5.70 7.49 -7.77
CA GLY A 146 -5.06 7.40 -9.09
C GLY A 146 -3.65 6.79 -8.98
N ARG A 147 -2.61 7.63 -9.06
CA ARG A 147 -1.19 7.25 -8.86
C ARG A 147 -0.52 7.93 -7.67
N LEU A 148 -1.28 8.62 -6.83
CA LEU A 148 -0.77 9.28 -5.62
C LEU A 148 -0.90 8.35 -4.41
N ALA A 149 0.24 7.92 -3.87
CA ALA A 149 0.29 7.11 -2.67
C ALA A 149 0.20 7.98 -1.41
N ILE A 150 -0.65 7.56 -0.48
CA ILE A 150 -0.93 8.22 0.79
C ILE A 150 -0.94 7.14 1.86
N GLN A 151 -0.04 7.23 2.84
CA GLN A 151 -0.11 6.38 4.02
C GLN A 151 -1.01 7.04 5.06
N VAL A 152 -1.97 6.26 5.58
CA VAL A 152 -2.96 6.73 6.55
C VAL A 152 -2.61 6.22 7.94
N LEU A 153 -2.41 7.13 8.88
CA LEU A 153 -2.16 6.85 10.28
C LEU A 153 -3.20 7.60 11.12
N PHE A 154 -3.56 7.05 12.26
CA PHE A 154 -4.42 7.74 13.22
C PHE A 154 -4.15 7.27 14.65
N ARG A 155 -4.55 8.08 15.62
CA ARG A 155 -4.43 7.81 17.06
C ARG A 155 -5.44 8.63 17.86
#